data_AF-A0A354IQJ1-F1
#
_entry.id   AF-A0A354IQJ1-F1
#
_cell.length_a   1.000
_cell.length_b   1.000
_cell.length_c   1.000
_cell.angle_alpha   90.00
_cell.angle_beta   90.00
_cell.angle_gamma   90.00
#
_symmetry.space_group_name_H-M   'P 1'
#
loop_
_entity.id
_entity.type
_entity.pdbx_description
1 polymer ?
#
loop_
_entity_poly.entity_id
_entity_poly.type
_entity_poly.pdbx_seq_one_letter_code
_entity_poly.pdbx_strand_id
1 'polypeptide(L)' 'MKTIFISLGVGFLAVAVVYVSIFFLDSGMNVEKAFNIIFYAFFGSGILTALVLTLRGRHRQR' A
#
# COMPACT_ATOMS: atom_id res chain seq x y z
N MET A 1 -15.48 9.62 9.28
CA MET A 1 -15.60 8.15 9.41
C MET A 1 -15.55 7.42 8.07
N LYS A 2 -16.34 7.78 7.05
CA LYS A 2 -16.28 7.14 5.70
C LYS A 2 -14.86 7.04 5.11
N THR A 3 -14.06 8.10 5.24
CA THR A 3 -12.69 8.14 4.72
C THR A 3 -11.74 7.17 5.41
N ILE A 4 -11.97 6.87 6.70
CA ILE A 4 -11.14 5.96 7.50
C ILE A 4 -11.36 4.51 7.06
N PHE A 5 -12.62 4.14 6.76
CA PHE A 5 -12.93 2.82 6.21
C PHE A 5 -12.35 2.64 4.80
N ILE A 6 -12.33 3.70 3.99
CA ILE A 6 -11.73 3.65 2.66
C ILE A 6 -10.20 3.51 2.77
N SER A 7 -9.53 4.24 3.67
CA SER A 7 -8.08 4.10 3.86
C SER A 7 -7.69 2.73 4.41
N LEU A 8 -8.49 2.17 5.33
CA LEU A 8 -8.30 0.81 5.85
C LEU A 8 -8.48 -0.24 4.75
N GLY A 9 -9.52 -0.10 3.92
CA GLY A 9 -9.78 -1.00 2.80
C GLY A 9 -8.65 -0.99 1.76
N VAL A 10 -8.14 0.19 1.42
CA VAL A 10 -7.00 0.32 0.49
C VAL A 10 -5.72 -0.28 1.08
N GLY A 11 -5.44 -0.03 2.36
CA GLY A 11 -4.30 -0.64 3.05
C GLY A 11 -4.39 -2.17 3.07
N PHE A 12 -5.57 -2.71 3.39
CA PHE A 12 -5.80 -4.15 3.39
C PHE A 12 -5.66 -4.77 2.00
N LEU A 13 -6.20 -4.11 0.96
CA LEU A 13 -6.09 -4.56 -0.43
C LEU A 13 -4.63 -4.59 -0.88
N ALA A 14 -3.83 -3.58 -0.53
CA ALA A 14 -2.41 -3.54 -0.86
C ALA A 14 -1.64 -4.70 -0.23
N VAL A 15 -1.87 -4.98 1.07
CA VAL A 15 -1.23 -6.11 1.77
C VAL A 15 -1.64 -7.44 1.11
N ALA A 16 -2.92 -7.62 0.79
CA ALA A 16 -3.43 -8.83 0.13
C ALA A 16 -2.79 -9.05 -1.24
N VAL A 17 -2.68 -8.00 -2.08
CA VAL A 17 -2.06 -8.10 -3.41
C VAL A 17 -0.58 -8.47 -3.30
N VAL A 18 0.14 -7.88 -2.35
CA VAL A 18 1.56 -8.17 -2.15
C VAL A 18 1.76 -9.60 -1.65
N TYR A 19 0.94 -10.05 -0.70
CA TYR A 19 0.98 -11.42 -0.19
C TYR A 19 0.71 -12.45 -1.29
N VAL A 20 -0.33 -12.25 -2.12
CA VAL A 20 -0.65 -13.13 -3.25
C VAL A 20 0.49 -13.12 -4.27
N SER A 21 1.08 -11.96 -4.55
CA SER A 21 2.21 -11.86 -5.48
C SER A 21 3.43 -12.65 -4.97
N ILE A 22 3.74 -12.58 -3.67
CA ILE A 22 4.83 -13.35 -3.05
C ILE A 22 4.58 -14.85 -3.16
N PHE A 23 3.36 -15.28 -2.83
CA PHE A 23 2.98 -16.70 -2.86
C PHE A 23 3.11 -17.30 -4.27
N PHE A 24 2.71 -16.57 -5.32
CA PHE A 24 2.73 -17.06 -6.70
C PHE A 24 4.08 -16.92 -7.40
N LEU A 25 4.86 -15.88 -7.10
CA LEU A 25 6.11 -15.60 -7.82
C LEU A 25 7.33 -16.28 -7.18
N ASP A 26 7.35 -16.50 -5.85
CA ASP A 26 8.49 -17.12 -5.17
C ASP A 26 8.09 -17.78 -3.83
N SER A 27 7.44 -18.96 -3.90
CA SER A 27 6.97 -19.72 -2.74
C SER A 27 8.09 -20.24 -1.82
N GLY A 28 9.35 -20.19 -2.23
CA GLY A 28 10.53 -20.55 -1.43
C GLY A 28 11.17 -19.37 -0.71
N MET A 29 10.59 -18.16 -0.84
CA MET A 29 11.19 -16.94 -0.36
C MET A 29 11.20 -16.86 1.17
N ASN A 30 12.38 -16.55 1.70
CA ASN A 30 12.64 -16.46 3.14
C ASN A 30 11.67 -15.46 3.81
N VAL A 31 11.14 -15.80 4.98
CA VAL A 31 10.06 -15.04 5.65
C VAL A 31 10.45 -13.57 5.88
N GLU A 32 11.72 -13.31 6.14
CA GLU A 32 12.28 -11.96 6.29
C GLU A 32 12.19 -11.13 5.00
N LYS A 33 12.43 -11.74 3.83
CA LYS A 33 12.28 -11.06 2.54
C LYS A 33 10.82 -10.77 2.23
N ALA A 34 9.93 -11.73 2.49
CA ALA A 34 8.50 -11.54 2.30
C ALA A 34 7.97 -10.39 3.18
N PHE A 35 8.39 -10.34 4.44
CA PHE A 35 8.04 -9.26 5.36
C PHE A 35 8.56 -7.90 4.86
N ASN A 36 9.82 -7.82 4.42
CA ASN A 36 10.37 -6.58 3.87
C ASN A 36 9.60 -6.09 2.64
N ILE A 37 9.23 -6.98 1.73
CA ILE A 37 8.46 -6.61 0.53
C ILE A 37 7.08 -6.05 0.91
N ILE A 38 6.38 -6.69 1.84
CA ILE A 38 5.09 -6.20 2.36
C ILE A 38 5.28 -4.84 3.03
N PHE A 39 6.31 -4.69 3.85
CA PHE A 39 6.60 -3.45 4.58
C PHE A 39 6.90 -2.29 3.63
N TYR A 40 7.78 -2.51 2.63
CA TYR A 40 8.12 -1.50 1.62
C TYR A 40 6.93 -1.15 0.72
N ALA A 41 6.12 -2.13 0.33
CA ALA A 41 4.92 -1.87 -0.46
C ALA A 41 3.88 -1.05 0.31
N PHE A 42 3.69 -1.35 1.59
CA PHE A 42 2.78 -0.58 2.45
C PHE A 42 3.26 0.86 2.62
N PHE A 43 4.55 1.06 2.96
CA PHE A 43 5.16 2.39 3.06
C PHE A 43 5.08 3.17 1.74
N GLY A 44 5.41 2.52 0.63
CA GLY A 44 5.33 3.10 -0.71
C GLY A 44 3.91 3.56 -1.04
N SER A 45 2.90 2.73 -0.76
CA SER A 45 1.50 3.08 -0.98
C SER A 45 1.04 4.27 -0.11
N GLY A 46 1.51 4.36 1.13
CA GLY A 46 1.22 5.46 2.04
C GLY A 46 1.82 6.78 1.55
N ILE A 47 3.09 6.76 1.15
CA ILE A 47 3.77 7.91 0.56
C ILE A 47 3.06 8.37 -0.72
N LEU A 48 2.72 7.44 -1.61
CA LEU A 48 2.04 7.75 -2.86
C LEU A 48 0.66 8.36 -2.61
N THR A 49 -0.10 7.79 -1.67
CA THR A 49 -1.42 8.32 -1.28
C THR A 49 -1.31 9.72 -0.69
N ALA A 50 -0.35 9.95 0.20
CA ALA A 50 -0.10 11.27 0.77
C ALA A 50 0.27 12.29 -0.32
N LEU A 51 1.16 11.92 -1.23
CA LEU A 51 1.57 12.76 -2.36
C LEU A 51 0.38 13.12 -3.26
N VAL A 52 -0.45 12.14 -3.61
CA VAL A 52 -1.66 12.35 -4.42
C VAL A 52 -2.64 13.29 -3.70
N LEU A 53 -2.85 13.11 -2.40
CA LEU A 53 -3.73 13.99 -1.62
C LEU A 53 -3.18 15.43 -1.55
N THR A 54 -1.88 15.60 -1.34
CA THR A 54 -1.23 16.92 -1.35
C THR A 54 -1.33 17.60 -2.71
N LEU A 55 -1.07 16.89 -3.81
CA LEU A 55 -1.18 17.42 -5.17
C LEU A 55 -2.63 17.78 -5.51
N ARG A 56 -3.59 16.94 -5.13
CA ARG A 56 -5.03 17.17 -5.38
C ARG A 56 -5.58 18.32 -4.54
N GLY A 57 -5.07 18.52 -3.32
CA GLY A 57 -5.38 19.67 -2.47
C GLY A 57 -4.86 20.98 -3.06
N ARG A 58 -3.63 20.99 -3.60
CA ARG A 58 -3.07 22.14 -4.32
C ARG A 58 -3.88 22.52 -5.56
N HIS A 59 -4.39 21.52 -6.29
CA HIS A 59 -5.14 21.75 -7.53
C HIS A 59 -6.57 22.26 -7.31
N ARG A 60 -7.09 22.19 -6.07
CA ARG A 60 -8.43 22.66 -5.69
C ARG A 60 -8.42 24.06 -5.06
N GLN A 61 -7.23 24.62 -4.82
CA GLN A 61 -7.02 26.00 -4.33
C GLN A 61 -6.60 26.99 -5.43
N ARG A 62 -6.48 26.55 -6.69
CA ARG A 62 -6.45 27.42 -7.87
C ARG A 62 -7.81 27.37 -8.55
#